data_AF-A0A0S8KPA9-F1
#
_entry.id   AF-A0A0S8KPA9-F1
#
_cell.length_a   1.000
_cell.length_b   1.000
_cell.length_c   1.000
_cell.angle_alpha   90.00
_cell.angle_beta   90.00
_cell.angle_gamma   90.00
#
_symmetry.space_group_name_H-M   'P 1'
#
loop_
_entity.id
_entity.type
_entity.pdbx_description
1 polymer ?
#
loop_
_entity_poly.entity_id
_entity_poly.type
_entity_poly.pdbx_seq_one_letter_code
_entity_poly.pdbx_strand_id
1 'polypeptide(L)'
;MKSSRQLCFELVRELATFSLEAATIILLYQDNLLLLATVSVETLLAIGLWHERRDVAAFLGLALIGSAAEAVFVHFGVWRYANPSLLGFPPWFPVAFGLAGLIGQRLVGTVTEMWTTAPTWRADRE
;
A
#
# COMPACT_ATOMS: atom_id res chain seq x y z
N MET A 1 11.66 -20.41 -10.91
CA MET A 1 12.38 -19.36 -10.17
C MET A 1 12.51 -18.16 -11.07
N LYS A 2 12.11 -16.97 -10.61
CA LYS A 2 12.26 -15.75 -11.41
C LYS A 2 13.74 -15.38 -11.53
N SER A 3 14.09 -14.75 -12.65
CA SER A 3 15.43 -14.16 -12.81
C SER A 3 15.60 -12.92 -11.94
N SER A 4 16.82 -12.60 -11.52
CA SER A 4 17.10 -11.39 -10.74
C SER A 4 16.65 -10.10 -11.44
N ARG A 5 16.68 -10.08 -12.77
CA ARG A 5 16.17 -8.94 -13.56
C ARG A 5 14.65 -8.78 -13.47
N GLN A 6 13.91 -9.89 -13.46
CA GLN A 6 12.45 -9.86 -13.28
C GLN A 6 12.07 -9.38 -11.89
N LEU A 7 12.76 -9.88 -10.86
CA LEU A 7 12.53 -9.44 -9.47
C LEU A 7 12.81 -7.95 -9.30
N CYS A 8 13.90 -7.44 -9.88
CA CYS A 8 14.22 -6.01 -9.84
C CYS A 8 13.13 -5.16 -10.51
N PHE A 9 12.60 -5.63 -11.65
CA PHE A 9 11.49 -4.94 -12.32
C PHE A 9 10.20 -4.94 -11.49
N GLU A 10 9.87 -6.07 -10.84
CA GLU A 10 8.72 -6.15 -9.93
C GLU A 10 8.87 -5.18 -8.75
N LEU A 11 10.06 -5.16 -8.12
CA LEU A 11 10.36 -4.27 -7.00
C LEU A 11 10.25 -2.80 -7.40
N VAL A 12 10.81 -2.40 -8.54
CA VAL A 12 10.72 -1.03 -9.04
C VAL A 12 9.26 -0.64 -9.27
N ARG A 13 8.46 -1.53 -9.86
CA ARG A 13 7.03 -1.28 -10.10
C ARG A 13 6.25 -1.13 -8.79
N GLU A 14 6.51 -1.98 -7.80
CA GLU A 14 5.88 -1.92 -6.47
C GLU A 14 6.24 -0.61 -5.76
N LEU A 15 7.52 -0.25 -5.72
CA LEU A 15 8.00 1.01 -5.14
C LEU A 15 7.47 2.24 -5.87
N ALA A 16 7.40 2.21 -7.21
CA ALA A 16 6.85 3.30 -8.00
C ALA A 16 5.36 3.50 -7.72
N THR A 17 4.60 2.41 -7.58
CA THR A 17 3.16 2.48 -7.27
C THR A 17 2.93 3.02 -5.86
N PHE A 18 3.71 2.58 -4.87
CA PHE A 18 3.66 3.13 -3.51
C PHE A 18 4.03 4.61 -3.47
N SER A 19 5.08 5.00 -4.20
CA SER A 19 5.52 6.39 -4.27
C SER A 19 4.47 7.28 -4.94
N LEU A 20 3.80 6.77 -5.97
CA LEU A 20 2.68 7.46 -6.64
C LEU A 20 1.52 7.68 -5.67
N GLU A 21 1.08 6.64 -4.98
CA GLU A 21 0.03 6.72 -3.96
C GLU A 21 0.36 7.77 -2.88
N ALA A 22 1.57 7.70 -2.32
CA ALA A 22 2.01 8.66 -1.30
C ALA A 22 2.04 10.10 -1.84
N ALA A 23 2.52 10.30 -3.08
CA ALA A 23 2.52 11.60 -3.72
C ALA A 23 1.09 12.13 -3.95
N THR A 24 0.19 11.27 -4.40
CA THR A 24 -1.23 11.59 -4.61
C THR A 24 -1.89 12.06 -3.32
N ILE A 25 -1.64 11.39 -2.19
CA ILE A 25 -2.13 11.83 -0.87
C ILE A 25 -1.53 13.19 -0.49
N ILE A 26 -0.21 13.37 -0.58
CA ILE A 26 0.47 14.61 -0.19
C ILE A 26 0.02 15.80 -1.04
N LEU A 27 -0.26 15.61 -2.33
CA LEU A 27 -0.65 16.68 -3.23
C LEU A 27 -2.14 17.03 -3.13
N LEU A 28 -3.00 16.07 -2.78
CA LEU A 28 -4.45 16.22 -2.85
C LEU A 28 -5.16 16.13 -1.48
N TYR A 29 -4.44 16.02 -0.36
CA TYR A 29 -5.06 15.87 0.98
C TYR A 29 -6.07 16.98 1.35
N GLN A 30 -5.98 18.14 0.70
CA GLN A 30 -6.90 19.26 0.93
C GLN A 30 -8.29 19.02 0.31
N ASP A 31 -8.39 18.22 -0.76
CA ASP A 31 -9.65 17.92 -1.45
C ASP A 31 -9.96 16.42 -1.35
N ASN A 32 -10.84 16.08 -0.40
CA ASN A 32 -11.21 14.70 -0.10
C ASN A 32 -11.89 13.98 -1.28
N LEU A 33 -12.66 14.68 -2.11
CA LEU A 33 -13.39 14.06 -3.22
C LEU A 33 -12.45 13.77 -4.39
N LEU A 34 -11.60 14.74 -4.74
CA LEU A 34 -10.61 14.56 -5.79
C LEU A 34 -9.59 13.47 -5.41
N LEU A 35 -9.13 13.46 -4.15
CA LEU A 35 -8.22 12.42 -3.65
C LEU A 35 -8.90 11.04 -3.64
N LEU A 36 -10.15 10.94 -3.17
CA LEU A 36 -10.90 9.67 -3.22
C LEU A 36 -11.04 9.14 -4.64
N ALA A 37 -11.39 10.00 -5.60
CA ALA A 37 -11.51 9.61 -7.00
C ALA A 37 -10.17 9.13 -7.56
N THR A 38 -9.10 9.88 -7.30
CA THR A 38 -7.75 9.58 -7.82
C THR A 38 -7.21 8.27 -7.24
N VAL A 39 -7.26 8.08 -5.92
CA VAL A 39 -6.78 6.85 -5.29
C VAL A 39 -7.65 5.64 -5.65
N SER A 40 -8.95 5.85 -5.91
CA SER A 40 -9.81 4.77 -6.41
C SER A 40 -9.38 4.34 -7.82
N VAL A 41 -9.03 5.28 -8.70
CA VAL A 41 -8.48 4.97 -10.02
C VAL A 41 -7.15 4.24 -9.90
N GLU A 42 -6.23 4.70 -9.07
CA GLU A 42 -4.95 4.02 -8.80
C GLU A 42 -5.16 2.59 -8.28
N THR A 43 -6.10 2.42 -7.34
CA THR A 43 -6.48 1.11 -6.80
C THR A 43 -7.04 0.19 -7.87
N LEU A 44 -7.94 0.67 -8.72
CA LEU A 44 -8.50 -0.11 -9.82
C LEU A 44 -7.43 -0.51 -10.84
N LEU A 45 -6.49 0.39 -11.15
CA LEU A 45 -5.35 0.08 -12.01
C LEU A 45 -4.43 -0.96 -11.36
N ALA A 46 -4.12 -0.81 -10.06
CA ALA A 46 -3.31 -1.76 -9.31
C ALA A 46 -3.96 -3.15 -9.24
N ILE A 47 -5.27 -3.23 -8.97
CA ILE A 47 -6.03 -4.50 -9.00
C ILE A 47 -6.07 -5.06 -10.42
N GLY A 48 -6.22 -4.22 -11.45
CA GLY A 48 -6.14 -4.65 -12.85
C GLY A 48 -4.79 -5.26 -13.22
N LEU A 49 -3.71 -4.82 -12.58
CA LEU A 49 -2.36 -5.37 -12.74
C LEU A 49 -2.08 -6.58 -11.81
N TRP A 50 -2.68 -6.58 -10.63
CA TRP A 50 -2.46 -7.54 -9.54
C TRP A 50 -3.79 -7.96 -8.91
N HIS A 51 -4.32 -9.08 -9.38
CA HIS A 51 -5.63 -9.60 -8.98
C HIS A 51 -5.54 -11.03 -8.42
N GLU A 52 -4.42 -11.40 -7.79
CA GLU A 52 -4.37 -12.67 -7.07
C GLU A 52 -5.24 -12.60 -5.81
N ARG A 53 -5.74 -13.75 -5.34
CA ARG A 53 -6.55 -13.81 -4.12
C ARG A 53 -5.87 -13.17 -2.91
N ARG A 54 -4.53 -13.25 -2.85
CA ARG A 54 -3.72 -12.64 -1.79
C ARG A 54 -3.69 -11.12 -1.90
N ASP A 55 -3.59 -10.57 -3.11
CA ASP A 55 -3.61 -9.12 -3.36
C ASP A 55 -4.93 -8.51 -2.87
N VAL A 56 -6.06 -9.12 -3.28
CA VAL A 56 -7.41 -8.66 -2.90
C VAL A 56 -7.65 -8.86 -1.39
N ALA A 57 -7.19 -9.98 -0.82
CA ALA A 57 -7.31 -10.21 0.61
C ALA A 57 -6.49 -9.20 1.43
N ALA A 58 -5.28 -8.87 0.99
CA ALA A 58 -4.44 -7.85 1.62
C ALA A 58 -5.10 -6.46 1.53
N PHE A 59 -5.63 -6.10 0.36
CA PHE A 59 -6.39 -4.87 0.17
C PHE A 59 -7.56 -4.76 1.14
N LEU A 60 -8.48 -5.73 1.11
CA LEU A 60 -9.68 -5.71 1.95
C LEU A 60 -9.34 -5.80 3.44
N GLY A 61 -8.38 -6.66 3.80
CA GLY A 61 -7.95 -6.85 5.17
C GLY A 61 -7.39 -5.57 5.78
N LEU A 62 -6.45 -4.90 5.08
CA LEU A 62 -5.86 -3.67 5.59
C LEU A 62 -6.80 -2.47 5.47
N ALA A 63 -7.64 -2.38 4.43
CA ALA A 63 -8.66 -1.35 4.35
C ALA A 63 -9.57 -1.36 5.58
N LEU A 64 -10.04 -2.54 5.99
CA LEU A 64 -10.95 -2.69 7.13
C LEU A 64 -10.24 -2.53 8.48
N ILE A 65 -9.16 -3.28 8.71
CA ILE A 65 -8.45 -3.27 9.99
C ILE A 65 -7.78 -1.92 10.22
N GLY A 66 -7.14 -1.37 9.18
CA GLY A 66 -6.51 -0.05 9.21
C GLY A 66 -7.51 1.05 9.52
N SER A 67 -8.66 1.08 8.82
CA SER A 67 -9.70 2.09 9.09
C SER A 67 -10.32 1.95 10.47
N ALA A 68 -10.49 0.72 10.98
CA ALA A 68 -10.98 0.51 12.34
C ALA A 68 -9.99 1.03 13.38
N ALA A 69 -8.70 0.75 13.21
CA ALA A 69 -7.64 1.30 14.06
C ALA A 69 -7.59 2.83 13.97
N GLU A 70 -7.72 3.37 12.76
CA GLU A 70 -7.72 4.81 12.51
C GLU A 70 -8.87 5.52 13.23
N ALA A 71 -10.08 4.96 13.16
CA ALA A 71 -11.25 5.46 13.86
C ALA A 71 -11.01 5.54 15.38
N VAL A 72 -10.35 4.52 15.95
CA VAL A 72 -9.96 4.51 17.36
C VAL A 72 -8.96 5.62 17.66
N PHE A 73 -7.88 5.75 16.88
CA PHE A 73 -6.85 6.76 17.12
C PHE A 73 -7.39 8.19 17.03
N VAL A 74 -8.22 8.48 16.03
CA VAL A 74 -8.84 9.80 15.89
C VAL A 74 -9.86 10.05 17.00
N HIS A 75 -10.65 9.05 17.40
CA HIS A 75 -11.61 9.17 18.50
C HIS A 75 -10.93 9.52 19.83
N PHE A 76 -9.80 8.88 20.13
CA PHE A 76 -9.00 9.17 21.33
C PHE A 76 -8.12 10.42 21.18
N GLY A 77 -8.13 11.09 20.02
CA GLY A 77 -7.39 12.32 19.79
C GLY A 77 -5.88 12.14 19.70
N VAL A 78 -5.40 10.93 19.37
CA VAL A 78 -3.97 10.64 19.18
C VAL A 78 -3.39 11.52 18.08
N TRP A 79 -4.15 11.72 17.00
CA TRP A 79 -3.91 12.73 15.97
C TRP A 79 -5.21 13.16 15.30
N ARG A 80 -5.12 14.13 14.38
CA ARG A 80 -6.25 14.68 13.62
C ARG A 80 -5.89 14.89 12.16
N TYR A 81 -6.84 14.66 11.28
CA TYR A 81 -6.72 14.96 9.86
C TYR A 81 -6.91 16.45 9.58
N ALA A 82 -6.23 16.95 8.56
CA ALA A 82 -6.38 18.33 8.09
C ALA A 82 -7.78 18.60 7.51
N ASN A 83 -8.35 17.61 6.81
CA ASN A 83 -9.71 17.68 6.27
C ASN A 83 -10.53 16.46 6.74
N PRO A 84 -10.99 16.44 8.00
CA PRO A 84 -11.74 15.32 8.55
C PRO A 84 -13.15 15.25 7.96
N SER A 85 -13.69 14.05 7.83
CA SER A 85 -15.06 13.83 7.34
C SER A 85 -15.82 12.89 8.30
N LEU A 86 -16.28 11.73 7.81
CA LEU A 86 -16.96 10.70 8.56
C LEU A 86 -16.01 10.07 9.61
N LEU A 87 -16.50 9.90 10.84
CA LEU A 87 -15.75 9.27 11.96
C LEU A 87 -14.38 9.92 12.29
N GLY A 88 -14.17 11.15 11.83
CA GLY A 88 -12.96 11.93 12.09
C GLY A 88 -11.80 11.69 11.11
N PHE A 89 -11.95 10.77 10.16
CA PHE A 89 -10.97 10.53 9.09
C PHE A 89 -11.61 10.77 7.70
N PRO A 90 -10.79 10.94 6.65
CA PRO A 90 -11.31 11.25 5.32
C PRO A 90 -11.78 9.99 4.56
N PRO A 91 -12.70 10.11 3.59
CA PRO A 91 -13.34 8.96 2.97
C PRO A 91 -12.40 8.18 2.04
N TRP A 92 -11.29 8.80 1.61
CA TRP A 92 -10.25 8.16 0.80
C TRP A 92 -9.35 7.23 1.61
N PHE A 93 -9.31 7.37 2.95
CA PHE A 93 -8.38 6.63 3.80
C PHE A 93 -8.52 5.10 3.67
N PRO A 94 -9.73 4.50 3.72
CA PRO A 94 -9.85 3.05 3.60
C PRO A 94 -9.32 2.51 2.27
N VAL A 95 -9.51 3.27 1.19
CA VAL A 95 -9.08 2.88 -0.17
C VAL A 95 -7.57 2.97 -0.29
N ALA A 96 -6.98 4.09 0.12
CA ALA A 96 -5.54 4.28 0.16
C ALA A 96 -4.87 3.22 1.07
N PHE A 97 -5.33 3.07 2.30
CA PHE A 97 -4.71 2.12 3.22
C PHE A 97 -4.83 0.66 2.75
N GLY A 98 -5.92 0.33 2.05
CA GLY A 98 -6.06 -0.93 1.34
C GLY A 98 -5.02 -1.10 0.22
N LEU A 99 -4.85 -0.09 -0.65
CA LEU A 99 -3.88 -0.12 -1.73
C LEU A 99 -2.44 -0.26 -1.20
N ALA A 100 -2.08 0.51 -0.18
CA ALA A 100 -0.82 0.34 0.55
C ALA A 100 -0.64 -1.09 1.10
N GLY A 101 -1.70 -1.71 1.61
CA GLY A 101 -1.68 -3.10 2.07
C GLY A 101 -1.42 -4.11 0.95
N LEU A 102 -2.05 -3.93 -0.20
CA LEU A 102 -1.80 -4.73 -1.41
C LEU A 102 -0.33 -4.60 -1.81
N ILE A 103 0.16 -3.37 -1.99
CA ILE A 103 1.54 -3.11 -2.42
C ILE A 103 2.54 -3.67 -1.40
N GLY A 104 2.29 -3.46 -0.11
CA GLY A 104 3.13 -3.97 0.98
C GLY A 104 3.24 -5.49 0.99
N GLN A 105 2.14 -6.20 0.82
CA GLN A 105 2.17 -7.66 0.73
C GLN A 105 3.03 -8.15 -0.44
N ARG A 106 2.93 -7.49 -1.60
CA ARG A 106 3.73 -7.82 -2.78
C ARG A 106 5.21 -7.52 -2.56
N LEU A 107 5.51 -6.34 -2.02
CA LEU A 107 6.87 -5.92 -1.69
C LEU A 107 7.58 -6.94 -0.78
N VAL A 108 6.89 -7.42 0.26
CA VAL A 108 7.40 -8.48 1.14
C VAL A 108 7.67 -9.76 0.37
N GLY A 109 6.77 -10.17 -0.53
CA GLY A 109 6.96 -11.34 -1.38
C GLY A 109 8.19 -11.23 -2.28
N THR A 110 8.34 -10.10 -2.98
CA THR A 110 9.46 -9.81 -3.88
C THR A 110 10.79 -9.79 -3.13
N VAL A 111 10.86 -9.09 -1.99
CA VAL A 111 12.07 -9.04 -1.14
C VAL A 111 12.42 -10.44 -0.60
N THR A 112 11.44 -11.24 -0.20
CA THR A 112 11.66 -12.62 0.26
C THR A 112 12.22 -13.52 -0.85
N GLU A 113 11.69 -13.40 -2.06
CA GLU A 113 12.20 -14.16 -3.22
C GLU A 113 13.63 -13.73 -3.60
N MET A 114 13.93 -12.43 -3.54
CA MET A 114 15.30 -11.93 -3.71
C MET A 114 16.26 -12.45 -2.64
N TRP A 115 15.83 -12.47 -1.37
CA TRP A 115 16.65 -12.95 -0.26
C TRP A 115 16.98 -14.44 -0.40
N THR A 116 15.99 -15.25 -0.76
CA THR A 116 16.17 -16.70 -0.91
C THR A 116 16.94 -17.10 -2.17
N THR A 117 16.98 -16.24 -3.19
CA THR A 117 17.77 -16.45 -4.41
C THR A 117 19.18 -15.88 -4.33
N ALA A 118 19.52 -15.10 -3.30
CA ALA A 118 20.86 -14.58 -3.11
C ALA A 118 21.84 -15.71 -2.75
N PRO A 119 23.03 -15.79 -3.37
CA PRO A 119 23.99 -16.87 -3.11
C PRO A 119 24.48 -16.84 -1.66
N THR A 120 24.48 -18.01 -1.02
CA THR A 120 24.66 -18.24 0.42
C THR A 120 26.05 -17.91 0.98
N TRP A 121 27.05 -17.56 0.16
CA TRP A 121 28.41 -17.27 0.63
C TRP A 121 28.52 -16.02 1.54
N ARG A 122 27.43 -15.25 1.72
CA ARG A 122 27.37 -14.18 2.74
C ARG A 122 27.24 -14.69 4.17
N ALA A 123 26.83 -15.94 4.39
CA ALA A 123 26.69 -16.51 5.74
C ALA A 123 28.03 -16.93 6.37
N ASP A 124 29.10 -17.01 5.58
CA ASP A 124 30.40 -17.56 6.01
C ASP A 124 31.42 -16.46 6.38
N ARG A 125 30.99 -15.20 6.54
CA ARG A 125 31.85 -14.05 6.88
C ARG A 125 31.52 -13.37 8.22
N GLU A 126 30.96 -14.12 9.16
CA GLU A 126 30.84 -13.70 10.58
C GLU A 126 31.65 -14.62 11.48
#